data_AF-A0A1E8U7R7-F1
#
_entry.id   AF-A0A1E8U7R7-F1
#
_cell.length_a   1.000
_cell.length_b   1.000
_cell.length_c   1.000
_cell.angle_alpha   90.00
_cell.angle_beta   90.00
_cell.angle_gamma   90.00
#
_symmetry.space_group_name_H-M   'P 1'
#
loop_
_entity.id
_entity.type
_entity.pdbx_description
1 polymer ?
#
loop_
_entity_poly.entity_id
_entity_poly.type
_entity_poly.pdbx_seq_one_letter_code
_entity_poly.pdbx_strand_id
1 'polypeptide(L)'
;MKKTLIYFGVISLLMSLVLFLLYKNHRESDNQKIQSNTDKIISSDFLDLSGDYVSSTGEKATVAKNDQNWRISYNTDEGNVFGDFSTDWKEDGNNRSSVTEFNKSDGNKDFKISISINNVDDSSKILRVITLSDGNKNHEMVFASSSDYFKNSKDNILQGDLSAFEGTYSNDYLEKAIAESKFTLYGYKPEDYFKDNTSVFPKISYQDGKWLFWSGSTHAQFMLDKSKTPKKTNAYYEVYFVGNNRNAVIGQELVLTFIPANETGPDNDKTQESRILYGKSYLRPYRVSWWENYPYTSLSEVDLDIEAIENGDISTLVGIWRNGRGNELIINSDGTTGDGNSIKVIKDSSKISSVPYVSLQSGHTSAAIGLFKIGFKNPMGDQSDSSRPRLIITQSAGNYKAESYFYRVETNDSP
;
A
#
# COMPACT_ATOMS: atom_id res chain seq x y z
N MET A 1 -54.75 21.76 -75.03
CA MET A 1 -53.46 22.49 -75.12
C MET A 1 -52.86 22.97 -73.79
N LYS A 2 -53.44 22.67 -72.60
CA LYS A 2 -52.85 23.07 -71.29
C LYS A 2 -52.05 21.99 -70.56
N LYS A 3 -52.08 20.71 -70.99
CA LYS A 3 -51.28 19.63 -70.36
C LYS A 3 -49.93 19.38 -71.05
N THR A 4 -49.79 19.72 -72.33
CA THR A 4 -48.53 19.57 -73.08
C THR A 4 -47.49 20.65 -72.69
N LEU A 5 -47.93 21.88 -72.39
CA LEU A 5 -47.05 22.97 -71.96
C LEU A 5 -46.44 22.75 -70.56
N ILE A 6 -47.17 22.10 -69.64
CA ILE A 6 -46.65 21.78 -68.30
C ILE A 6 -45.57 20.68 -68.39
N TYR A 7 -45.75 19.70 -69.28
CA TYR A 7 -44.79 18.61 -69.46
C TYR A 7 -43.46 19.10 -70.08
N PHE A 8 -43.52 20.02 -71.05
CA PHE A 8 -42.31 20.65 -71.62
C PHE A 8 -41.58 21.54 -70.60
N GLY A 9 -42.32 22.26 -69.74
CA GLY A 9 -41.71 23.08 -68.68
C GLY A 9 -40.94 22.26 -67.66
N VAL A 10 -41.47 21.11 -67.24
CA VAL A 10 -40.82 20.23 -66.25
C VAL A 10 -39.61 19.49 -66.84
N ILE A 11 -39.69 19.04 -68.11
CA ILE A 11 -38.56 18.39 -68.79
C ILE A 11 -37.41 19.38 -69.04
N SER A 12 -37.71 20.63 -69.39
CA SER A 12 -36.69 21.66 -69.61
C SER A 12 -35.94 22.02 -68.31
N LEU A 13 -36.65 22.03 -67.17
CA LEU A 13 -36.06 22.29 -65.85
C LEU A 13 -35.19 21.13 -65.37
N LEU A 14 -35.58 19.88 -65.65
CA LEU A 14 -34.79 18.69 -65.34
C LEU A 14 -33.53 18.58 -66.21
N MET A 15 -33.61 18.91 -67.50
CA MET A 15 -32.42 18.94 -68.38
C MET A 15 -31.45 20.05 -68.02
N SER A 16 -31.94 21.21 -67.59
CA SER A 16 -31.11 22.30 -67.04
C SER A 16 -30.39 21.88 -65.76
N LEU A 17 -31.06 21.14 -64.87
CA LEU A 17 -30.47 20.62 -63.63
C LEU A 17 -29.40 19.56 -63.91
N VAL A 18 -29.64 18.66 -64.86
CA VAL A 18 -28.67 17.63 -65.27
C VAL A 18 -27.45 18.25 -65.95
N LEU A 19 -27.62 19.25 -66.82
CA LEU A 19 -26.51 20.00 -67.42
C LEU A 19 -25.73 20.83 -66.38
N PHE A 20 -26.41 21.39 -65.37
CA PHE A 20 -25.76 22.09 -64.26
C PHE A 20 -24.96 21.13 -63.37
N LEU A 21 -25.48 19.92 -63.11
CA LEU A 21 -24.78 18.88 -62.36
C LEU A 21 -23.59 18.31 -63.14
N LEU A 22 -23.72 18.11 -64.46
CA LEU A 22 -22.61 17.69 -65.32
C LEU A 22 -21.54 18.78 -65.45
N TYR A 23 -21.92 20.05 -65.56
CA TYR A 23 -20.98 21.18 -65.57
C TYR A 23 -20.26 21.34 -64.21
N LYS A 24 -20.96 21.10 -63.09
CA LYS A 24 -20.34 21.08 -61.76
C LYS A 24 -19.37 19.90 -61.60
N ASN A 25 -19.74 18.71 -62.07
CA ASN A 25 -18.86 17.54 -62.08
C ASN A 25 -17.62 17.73 -62.97
N HIS A 26 -17.75 18.45 -64.09
CA HIS A 26 -16.60 18.72 -64.97
C HIS A 26 -15.65 19.78 -64.37
N ARG A 27 -16.17 20.78 -63.64
CA ARG A 27 -15.35 21.70 -62.83
C ARG A 27 -14.67 21.01 -61.64
N GLU A 28 -15.17 19.86 -61.20
CA GLU A 28 -14.51 19.00 -60.21
C GLU A 28 -13.41 18.10 -60.82
N SER A 29 -13.47 17.76 -62.13
CA SER A 29 -12.42 16.94 -62.76
C SER A 29 -11.18 17.72 -63.21
N ASP A 30 -11.32 19.01 -63.54
CA ASP A 30 -10.22 19.79 -64.14
C ASP A 30 -9.21 20.37 -63.13
N ASN A 31 -9.42 20.17 -61.82
CA ASN A 31 -8.45 20.54 -60.79
C ASN A 31 -7.69 19.35 -60.19
N GLN A 32 -7.75 18.17 -60.82
CA GLN A 32 -6.78 17.10 -60.56
C GLN A 32 -5.73 17.03 -61.67
N LYS A 33 -4.69 17.87 -61.51
CA LYS A 33 -3.26 17.62 -61.81
C LYS A 33 -2.59 18.92 -62.27
N ILE A 34 -1.94 19.61 -61.33
CA ILE A 34 -0.49 19.83 -61.35
C ILE A 34 -0.02 19.88 -59.89
N GLN A 35 0.85 18.93 -59.62
CA GLN A 35 1.48 18.48 -58.39
C GLN A 35 2.44 19.52 -57.79
N SER A 36 2.31 19.82 -56.51
CA SER A 36 3.41 20.16 -55.57
C SER A 36 2.87 20.18 -54.13
N ASN A 37 3.00 19.04 -53.44
CA ASN A 37 3.00 18.83 -52.00
C ASN A 37 2.22 19.81 -51.11
N THR A 38 0.94 19.55 -50.90
CA THR A 38 0.32 19.78 -49.59
C THR A 38 -0.88 18.85 -49.47
N ASP A 39 -0.61 17.57 -49.19
CA ASP A 39 -1.61 16.74 -48.52
C ASP A 39 -1.91 17.44 -47.19
N LYS A 40 -2.95 18.28 -47.20
CA LYS A 40 -3.60 18.69 -45.97
C LYS A 40 -4.36 17.46 -45.50
N ILE A 41 -3.59 16.54 -44.93
CA ILE A 41 -4.06 15.57 -43.95
C ILE A 41 -4.93 16.40 -43.01
N ILE A 42 -6.26 16.26 -43.12
CA ILE A 42 -7.12 16.60 -42.00
C ILE A 42 -6.76 15.52 -40.98
N SER A 43 -5.70 15.83 -40.23
CA SER A 43 -5.25 15.08 -39.09
C SER A 43 -6.45 15.09 -38.16
N SER A 44 -7.10 13.94 -38.03
CA SER A 44 -7.74 13.60 -36.78
C SER A 44 -6.62 13.69 -35.74
N ASP A 45 -6.42 14.89 -35.21
CA ASP A 45 -5.36 15.20 -34.25
C ASP A 45 -5.57 14.27 -33.06
N PHE A 46 -4.84 13.17 -33.09
CA PHE A 46 -4.64 12.29 -31.97
C PHE A 46 -4.05 13.19 -30.89
N LEU A 47 -4.89 13.62 -29.94
CA LEU A 47 -4.49 14.54 -28.89
C LEU A 47 -3.28 13.93 -28.19
N ASP A 48 -2.11 14.54 -28.40
CA ASP A 48 -0.88 13.92 -27.97
C ASP A 48 -0.79 13.97 -26.44
N LEU A 49 -0.84 12.80 -25.81
CA LEU A 49 -0.67 12.67 -24.37
C LEU A 49 0.79 12.56 -23.97
N SER A 50 1.71 12.45 -24.94
CA SER A 50 3.13 12.27 -24.65
C SER A 50 3.68 13.43 -23.82
N GLY A 51 4.54 13.09 -22.87
CA GLY A 51 5.22 14.07 -22.03
C GLY A 51 5.38 13.62 -20.60
N ASP A 52 5.98 14.52 -19.82
CA ASP A 52 6.19 14.32 -18.39
C ASP A 52 5.03 14.89 -17.60
N TYR A 53 4.68 14.14 -16.55
CA TYR A 53 3.65 14.47 -15.60
C TYR A 53 4.24 14.36 -14.20
N VAL A 54 3.65 15.09 -13.27
CA VAL A 54 4.09 15.14 -11.88
C VAL A 54 2.90 14.89 -10.96
N SER A 55 3.09 14.15 -9.88
CA SER A 55 2.07 13.98 -8.84
C SER A 55 2.09 15.13 -7.84
N SER A 56 1.12 15.16 -6.91
CA SER A 56 1.12 16.12 -5.81
C SER A 56 2.34 15.99 -4.88
N THR A 57 2.91 14.78 -4.82
CA THR A 57 4.11 14.42 -4.05
C THR A 57 5.40 14.53 -4.88
N GLY A 58 5.32 15.02 -6.12
CA GLY A 58 6.48 15.27 -6.96
C GLY A 58 7.04 14.04 -7.69
N GLU A 59 6.38 12.89 -7.57
CA GLU A 59 6.70 11.70 -8.36
C GLU A 59 6.51 12.01 -9.83
N LYS A 60 7.38 11.44 -10.66
CA LYS A 60 7.35 11.66 -12.10
C LYS A 60 6.70 10.48 -12.78
N ALA A 61 5.83 10.79 -13.73
CA ALA A 61 5.33 9.84 -14.71
C ALA A 61 5.65 10.35 -16.11
N THR A 62 5.94 9.44 -17.02
CA THR A 62 6.11 9.76 -18.44
C THR A 62 5.08 8.98 -19.24
N VAL A 63 4.34 9.70 -20.09
CA VAL A 63 3.45 9.09 -21.07
C VAL A 63 4.13 9.10 -22.42
N ALA A 64 4.07 7.97 -23.12
CA ALA A 64 4.57 7.82 -24.48
C ALA A 64 3.55 7.10 -25.35
N LYS A 65 3.56 7.45 -26.64
CA LYS A 65 2.75 6.75 -27.64
C LYS A 65 3.24 5.31 -27.81
N ASN A 66 2.30 4.36 -27.81
CA ASN A 66 2.55 2.93 -27.99
C ASN A 66 1.59 2.39 -29.07
N ASP A 67 2.00 2.48 -30.34
CA ASP A 67 1.18 2.20 -31.52
C ASP A 67 -0.13 3.02 -31.56
N GLN A 68 -1.29 2.35 -31.45
CA GLN A 68 -2.63 2.96 -31.39
C GLN A 68 -3.06 3.30 -29.94
N ASN A 69 -2.23 2.96 -28.96
CA ASN A 69 -2.47 3.13 -27.53
C ASN A 69 -1.40 4.05 -26.91
N TRP A 70 -1.47 4.18 -25.59
CA TRP A 70 -0.55 4.95 -24.78
C TRP A 70 0.04 4.08 -23.68
N ARG A 71 1.27 4.38 -23.30
CA ARG A 71 1.92 3.81 -22.12
C ARG A 71 2.23 4.91 -21.13
N ILE A 72 1.82 4.74 -19.88
CA ILE A 72 2.32 5.54 -18.76
C ILE A 72 3.33 4.71 -17.97
N SER A 73 4.45 5.33 -17.61
CA SER A 73 5.50 4.76 -16.78
C SER A 73 5.75 5.67 -15.58
N TYR A 74 5.78 5.11 -14.38
CA TYR A 74 6.00 5.83 -13.12
C TYR A 74 6.69 4.92 -12.10
N ASN A 75 7.29 5.51 -11.07
CA ASN A 75 7.97 4.76 -10.02
C ASN A 75 7.12 4.73 -8.75
N THR A 76 7.18 3.60 -8.07
CA THR A 76 6.63 3.39 -6.73
C THR A 76 7.75 2.94 -5.80
N ASP A 77 7.49 2.89 -4.49
CA ASP A 77 8.42 2.32 -3.50
C ASP A 77 8.80 0.86 -3.81
N GLU A 78 7.93 0.13 -4.53
CA GLU A 78 8.14 -1.27 -4.95
C GLU A 78 8.88 -1.40 -6.29
N GLY A 79 9.17 -0.28 -6.95
CA GLY A 79 9.91 -0.23 -8.21
C GLY A 79 9.15 0.43 -9.36
N ASN A 80 9.68 0.25 -10.57
CA ASN A 80 9.16 0.88 -11.78
C ASN A 80 7.89 0.14 -12.25
N VAL A 81 6.81 0.90 -12.41
CA VAL A 81 5.51 0.41 -12.87
C VAL A 81 5.20 1.05 -14.22
N PHE A 82 4.58 0.29 -15.12
CA PHE A 82 4.01 0.85 -16.33
C PHE A 82 2.64 0.24 -16.61
N GLY A 83 1.87 0.88 -17.49
CA GLY A 83 0.67 0.25 -18.02
C GLY A 83 0.21 0.87 -19.33
N ASP A 84 -0.47 0.04 -20.12
CA ASP A 84 -0.98 0.41 -21.43
C ASP A 84 -2.47 0.73 -21.35
N PHE A 85 -2.88 1.77 -22.07
CA PHE A 85 -4.27 2.20 -22.13
C PHE A 85 -4.66 2.76 -23.50
N SER A 86 -5.95 2.70 -23.78
CA SER A 86 -6.59 3.41 -24.89
C SER A 86 -7.38 4.59 -24.37
N THR A 87 -7.82 5.48 -25.27
CA THR A 87 -8.68 6.62 -24.92
C THR A 87 -10.01 6.52 -25.64
N ASP A 88 -11.10 6.72 -24.90
CA ASP A 88 -12.46 6.85 -25.43
C ASP A 88 -12.99 8.25 -25.05
N TRP A 89 -12.74 9.22 -25.94
CA TRP A 89 -12.95 10.63 -25.64
C TRP A 89 -14.42 11.01 -25.61
N LYS A 90 -14.81 11.69 -24.52
CA LYS A 90 -16.05 12.43 -24.35
C LYS A 90 -15.74 13.91 -24.33
N GLU A 91 -16.45 14.68 -25.13
CA GLU A 91 -16.32 16.13 -25.22
C GLU A 91 -17.46 16.81 -24.43
N ASP A 92 -17.11 17.78 -23.60
CA ASP A 92 -18.04 18.67 -22.90
C ASP A 92 -17.56 20.11 -23.05
N GLY A 93 -18.11 20.80 -24.06
CA GLY A 93 -17.63 22.12 -24.49
C GLY A 93 -16.15 22.06 -24.89
N ASN A 94 -15.33 22.81 -24.15
CA ASN A 94 -13.88 22.83 -24.34
C ASN A 94 -13.15 21.73 -23.55
N ASN A 95 -13.82 20.95 -22.72
CA ASN A 95 -13.16 19.91 -21.94
C ASN A 95 -13.26 18.57 -22.65
N ARG A 96 -12.21 17.77 -22.51
CA ARG A 96 -12.18 16.39 -22.99
C ARG A 96 -11.88 15.46 -21.83
N SER A 97 -12.62 14.37 -21.77
CA SER A 97 -12.39 13.34 -20.76
C SER A 97 -12.40 11.95 -21.37
N SER A 98 -11.62 11.03 -20.82
CA SER A 98 -11.63 9.62 -21.20
C SER A 98 -11.55 8.80 -19.93
N VAL A 99 -12.31 7.72 -19.85
CA VAL A 99 -12.23 6.74 -18.75
C VAL A 99 -12.22 5.36 -19.37
N THR A 100 -11.12 4.63 -19.21
CA THR A 100 -10.88 3.34 -19.85
C THR A 100 -10.19 2.37 -18.90
N GLU A 101 -10.16 1.09 -19.28
CA GLU A 101 -9.44 0.06 -18.54
C GLU A 101 -7.92 0.29 -18.61
N PHE A 102 -7.22 0.00 -17.52
CA PHE A 102 -5.78 0.17 -17.41
C PHE A 102 -5.07 -1.18 -17.28
N ASN A 103 -4.23 -1.53 -18.27
CA ASN A 103 -3.48 -2.79 -18.24
C ASN A 103 -2.12 -2.56 -17.56
N LYS A 104 -2.08 -2.77 -16.26
CA LYS A 104 -0.86 -2.57 -15.45
C LYS A 104 0.15 -3.72 -15.66
N SER A 105 1.43 -3.40 -15.56
CA SER A 105 2.55 -4.32 -15.82
C SER A 105 2.63 -5.50 -14.85
N ASP A 106 2.08 -5.35 -13.65
CA ASP A 106 1.96 -6.39 -12.62
C ASP A 106 0.78 -7.36 -12.86
N GLY A 107 -0.02 -7.11 -13.91
CA GLY A 107 -1.18 -7.92 -14.26
C GLY A 107 -2.47 -7.55 -13.51
N ASN A 108 -2.44 -6.53 -12.64
CA ASN A 108 -3.64 -6.02 -11.96
C ASN A 108 -4.57 -5.33 -12.97
N LYS A 109 -5.87 -5.67 -12.93
CA LYS A 109 -6.91 -5.17 -13.83
C LYS A 109 -8.02 -4.38 -13.12
N ASP A 110 -7.91 -4.18 -11.80
CA ASP A 110 -8.92 -3.49 -11.02
C ASP A 110 -8.84 -1.97 -11.20
N PHE A 111 -7.70 -1.48 -11.69
CA PHE A 111 -7.48 -0.06 -11.95
C PHE A 111 -8.09 0.39 -13.27
N LYS A 112 -8.71 1.58 -13.22
CA LYS A 112 -9.10 2.35 -14.40
C LYS A 112 -8.22 3.58 -14.53
N ILE A 113 -8.03 4.01 -15.77
CA ILE A 113 -7.37 5.27 -16.07
C ILE A 113 -8.41 6.30 -16.52
N SER A 114 -8.40 7.44 -15.84
CA SER A 114 -9.19 8.60 -16.18
C SER A 114 -8.27 9.71 -16.65
N ILE A 115 -8.62 10.36 -17.75
CA ILE A 115 -7.84 11.45 -18.33
C ILE A 115 -8.78 12.62 -18.50
N SER A 116 -8.39 13.78 -18.00
CA SER A 116 -9.12 15.03 -18.21
C SER A 116 -8.18 16.08 -18.81
N ILE A 117 -8.68 16.78 -19.81
CA ILE A 117 -7.95 17.81 -20.53
C ILE A 117 -8.85 19.04 -20.60
N ASN A 118 -8.37 20.14 -20.04
CA ASN A 118 -9.06 21.42 -20.14
C ASN A 118 -8.51 22.19 -21.35
N ASN A 119 -9.35 22.42 -22.37
CA ASN A 119 -8.97 23.23 -23.51
C ASN A 119 -9.22 24.70 -23.20
N VAL A 120 -8.18 25.39 -22.75
CA VAL A 120 -8.10 26.84 -22.96
C VAL A 120 -7.66 27.00 -24.43
N ASP A 121 -8.23 27.94 -25.18
CA ASP A 121 -7.88 28.25 -26.60
C ASP A 121 -6.38 28.58 -26.85
N ASP A 122 -5.55 28.41 -25.83
CA ASP A 122 -4.14 28.69 -25.74
C ASP A 122 -3.39 27.38 -25.41
N SER A 123 -2.66 26.86 -26.40
CA SER A 123 -1.88 25.64 -26.28
C SER A 123 -0.82 25.68 -25.16
N SER A 124 -0.46 26.87 -24.67
CA SER A 124 0.44 27.04 -23.53
C SER A 124 -0.21 26.80 -22.16
N LYS A 125 -1.54 26.63 -22.10
CA LYS A 125 -2.33 26.44 -20.86
C LYS A 125 -3.06 25.10 -20.79
N ILE A 126 -2.80 24.19 -21.74
CA ILE A 126 -3.43 22.88 -21.76
C ILE A 126 -2.96 22.08 -20.54
N LEU A 127 -3.86 21.92 -19.57
CA LEU A 127 -3.65 21.07 -18.41
C LEU A 127 -4.19 19.68 -18.74
N ARG A 128 -3.31 18.68 -18.63
CA ARG A 128 -3.64 17.26 -18.74
C ARG A 128 -3.50 16.64 -17.35
N VAL A 129 -4.57 15.99 -16.88
CA VAL A 129 -4.58 15.28 -15.61
C VAL A 129 -4.92 13.83 -15.89
N ILE A 130 -4.13 12.93 -15.29
CA ILE A 130 -4.26 11.49 -15.37
C ILE A 130 -4.52 10.98 -13.95
N THR A 131 -5.57 10.20 -13.78
CA THR A 131 -5.93 9.55 -12.52
C THR A 131 -5.97 8.05 -12.73
N LEU A 132 -5.25 7.31 -11.91
CA LEU A 132 -5.30 5.84 -11.81
C LEU A 132 -6.03 5.49 -10.53
N SER A 133 -7.13 4.73 -10.61
CA SER A 133 -7.97 4.41 -9.44
C SER A 133 -8.66 3.05 -9.59
N ASP A 134 -8.75 2.30 -8.49
CA ASP A 134 -9.54 1.07 -8.34
C ASP A 134 -10.91 1.34 -7.67
N GLY A 135 -11.25 2.62 -7.46
CA GLY A 135 -12.45 3.05 -6.73
C GLY A 135 -12.23 3.26 -5.23
N ASN A 136 -11.07 2.87 -4.69
CA ASN A 136 -10.63 3.23 -3.34
C ASN A 136 -9.81 4.52 -3.38
N LYS A 137 -10.26 5.56 -2.66
CA LYS A 137 -9.56 6.86 -2.60
C LYS A 137 -8.12 6.76 -2.09
N ASN A 138 -7.81 5.78 -1.24
CA ASN A 138 -6.46 5.61 -0.71
C ASN A 138 -5.48 4.99 -1.73
N HIS A 139 -6.00 4.44 -2.82
CA HIS A 139 -5.20 3.81 -3.89
C HIS A 139 -5.19 4.66 -5.17
N GLU A 140 -5.65 5.91 -5.08
CA GLU A 140 -5.71 6.81 -6.22
C GLU A 140 -4.37 7.50 -6.45
N MET A 141 -3.87 7.43 -7.69
CA MET A 141 -2.70 8.19 -8.12
C MET A 141 -3.11 9.25 -9.14
N VAL A 142 -2.74 10.50 -8.88
CA VAL A 142 -3.05 11.64 -9.76
C VAL A 142 -1.77 12.29 -10.25
N PHE A 143 -1.61 12.35 -11.56
CA PHE A 143 -0.51 13.00 -12.25
C PHE A 143 -1.02 14.15 -13.11
N ALA A 144 -0.34 15.29 -13.10
CA ALA A 144 -0.69 16.44 -13.91
C ALA A 144 0.49 16.92 -14.75
N SER A 145 0.22 17.48 -15.92
CA SER A 145 1.25 18.06 -16.81
C SER A 145 1.88 19.34 -16.25
N SER A 146 1.38 19.87 -15.12
CA SER A 146 1.97 20.99 -14.38
C SER A 146 1.75 20.81 -12.88
N SER A 147 2.79 21.07 -12.08
CA SER A 147 2.71 21.04 -10.61
C SER A 147 1.82 22.14 -10.04
N ASP A 148 1.52 23.19 -10.81
CA ASP A 148 0.60 24.26 -10.41
C ASP A 148 -0.82 23.75 -10.13
N TYR A 149 -1.21 22.63 -10.76
CA TYR A 149 -2.49 21.97 -10.49
C TYR A 149 -2.67 21.63 -9.00
N PHE A 150 -1.59 21.28 -8.32
CA PHE A 150 -1.60 20.91 -6.91
C PHE A 150 -1.32 22.08 -5.96
N LYS A 151 -0.99 23.28 -6.46
CA LYS A 151 -0.76 24.45 -5.58
C LYS A 151 -2.04 24.89 -4.88
N ASN A 152 -3.16 24.90 -5.59
CA ASN A 152 -4.45 25.29 -5.04
C ASN A 152 -4.94 24.33 -3.94
N SER A 153 -4.63 23.03 -4.02
CA SER A 153 -5.01 22.07 -2.98
C SER A 153 -4.19 22.23 -1.69
N LYS A 154 -2.94 22.71 -1.77
CA LYS A 154 -2.10 22.97 -0.58
C LYS A 154 -2.57 24.18 0.23
N ASP A 155 -3.04 25.25 -0.42
CA ASP A 155 -3.53 26.45 0.28
C ASP A 155 -4.96 26.30 0.83
N ASN A 156 -5.71 25.27 0.40
CA ASN A 156 -7.02 24.93 0.97
C ASN A 156 -6.96 24.62 2.48
N ILE A 157 -5.78 24.28 3.00
CA ILE A 157 -5.54 24.12 4.44
C ILE A 157 -5.88 25.41 5.19
N LEU A 158 -5.62 26.59 4.61
CA LEU A 158 -5.99 27.89 5.20
C LEU A 158 -7.50 28.09 5.33
N GLN A 159 -8.29 27.34 4.56
CA GLN A 159 -9.75 27.31 4.60
C GLN A 159 -10.27 26.19 5.52
N GLY A 160 -9.38 25.44 6.17
CA GLY A 160 -9.72 24.32 7.05
C GLY A 160 -10.02 23.01 6.31
N ASP A 161 -9.69 22.91 5.04
CA ASP A 161 -9.73 21.65 4.28
C ASP A 161 -8.40 20.91 4.44
N LEU A 162 -8.43 19.79 5.16
CA LEU A 162 -7.26 18.97 5.45
C LEU A 162 -7.17 17.72 4.58
N SER A 163 -7.91 17.66 3.46
CA SER A 163 -7.98 16.47 2.60
C SER A 163 -6.62 15.99 2.12
N ALA A 164 -5.68 16.90 1.87
CA ALA A 164 -4.31 16.57 1.46
C ALA A 164 -3.47 15.86 2.56
N PHE A 165 -4.00 15.78 3.79
CA PHE A 165 -3.36 15.18 4.95
C PHE A 165 -4.27 14.13 5.63
N GLU A 166 -5.39 13.76 5.00
CA GLU A 166 -6.21 12.65 5.49
C GLU A 166 -5.40 11.34 5.43
N GLY A 167 -5.37 10.59 6.52
CA GLY A 167 -4.61 9.35 6.58
C GLY A 167 -4.10 9.00 7.98
N THR A 168 -3.47 7.84 8.06
CA THR A 168 -2.76 7.35 9.24
C THR A 168 -1.28 7.72 9.13
N TYR A 169 -0.64 7.99 10.27
CA TYR A 169 0.74 8.48 10.33
C TYR A 169 1.58 7.63 11.28
N SER A 170 2.88 7.53 10.98
CA SER A 170 3.86 6.78 11.75
C SER A 170 5.25 7.41 11.65
N ASN A 171 6.22 6.89 12.39
CA ASN A 171 7.64 7.15 12.17
C ASN A 171 8.49 5.97 12.64
N ASP A 172 9.75 5.97 12.21
CA ASP A 172 10.69 4.88 12.50
C ASP A 172 10.89 4.67 14.00
N TYR A 173 10.78 5.73 14.81
CA TYR A 173 10.92 5.64 16.26
C TYR A 173 9.76 4.84 16.89
N LEU A 174 8.52 5.13 16.51
CA LEU A 174 7.33 4.41 16.98
C LEU A 174 7.33 2.97 16.48
N GLU A 175 7.62 2.76 15.20
CA GLU A 175 7.72 1.42 14.59
C GLU A 175 8.76 0.55 15.30
N LYS A 176 9.94 1.12 15.55
CA LYS A 176 11.00 0.45 16.31
C LYS A 176 10.59 0.17 17.75
N ALA A 177 9.94 1.11 18.44
CA ALA A 177 9.47 0.88 19.81
C ALA A 177 8.42 -0.25 19.87
N ILE A 178 7.55 -0.35 18.87
CA ILE A 178 6.59 -1.47 18.75
C ILE A 178 7.35 -2.78 18.55
N ALA A 179 8.33 -2.82 17.64
CA ALA A 179 9.14 -4.01 17.40
C ALA A 179 9.93 -4.45 18.64
N GLU A 180 10.59 -3.51 19.33
CA GLU A 180 11.36 -3.76 20.56
C GLU A 180 10.46 -4.25 21.71
N SER A 181 9.19 -3.84 21.73
CA SER A 181 8.19 -4.37 22.65
C SER A 181 7.71 -5.79 22.31
N LYS A 182 8.25 -6.41 21.26
CA LYS A 182 7.74 -7.67 20.69
C LYS A 182 6.27 -7.55 20.27
N PHE A 183 5.89 -6.40 19.72
CA PHE A 183 4.53 -6.07 19.27
C PHE A 183 3.48 -6.18 20.38
N THR A 184 3.86 -5.76 21.60
CA THR A 184 2.96 -5.67 22.76
C THR A 184 2.81 -4.26 23.32
N LEU A 185 3.39 -3.27 22.64
CA LEU A 185 3.38 -1.87 23.08
C LEU A 185 1.95 -1.39 23.33
N TYR A 186 1.75 -0.63 24.39
CA TYR A 186 0.42 -0.11 24.79
C TYR A 186 -0.66 -1.17 25.04
N GLY A 187 -0.27 -2.43 25.27
CA GLY A 187 -1.20 -3.51 25.64
C GLY A 187 -1.93 -4.16 24.47
N TYR A 188 -1.50 -3.91 23.23
CA TYR A 188 -2.00 -4.63 22.05
C TYR A 188 -1.33 -6.00 21.92
N LYS A 189 -1.94 -6.89 21.14
CA LYS A 189 -1.33 -8.16 20.76
C LYS A 189 -0.60 -8.04 19.43
N PRO A 190 0.39 -8.91 19.14
CA PRO A 190 1.10 -8.88 17.87
C PRO A 190 0.17 -8.92 16.65
N GLU A 191 -0.89 -9.72 16.70
CA GLU A 191 -1.85 -9.86 15.60
C GLU A 191 -2.61 -8.55 15.32
N ASP A 192 -2.75 -7.69 16.33
CA ASP A 192 -3.41 -6.40 16.14
C ASP A 192 -2.57 -5.49 15.23
N TYR A 193 -1.25 -5.54 15.38
CA TYR A 193 -0.32 -4.76 14.55
C TYR A 193 -0.25 -5.29 13.12
N PHE A 194 -0.16 -6.60 12.93
CA PHE A 194 -0.03 -7.22 11.60
C PHE A 194 -1.31 -7.14 10.75
N LYS A 195 -2.47 -6.96 11.38
CA LYS A 195 -3.76 -6.87 10.69
C LYS A 195 -4.33 -5.45 10.65
N ASP A 196 -3.53 -4.45 11.00
CA ASP A 196 -3.96 -3.05 11.12
C ASP A 196 -5.19 -2.86 12.02
N ASN A 197 -5.39 -3.75 13.00
CA ASN A 197 -6.49 -3.68 13.97
C ASN A 197 -6.17 -2.77 15.17
N THR A 198 -4.95 -2.25 15.27
CA THR A 198 -4.59 -1.31 16.33
C THR A 198 -5.14 0.09 16.07
N SER A 199 -5.41 0.82 17.15
CA SER A 199 -5.62 2.28 17.11
C SER A 199 -4.40 3.04 17.60
N VAL A 200 -3.20 2.46 17.50
CA VAL A 200 -1.97 3.01 18.12
C VAL A 200 -1.37 4.16 17.32
N PHE A 201 -1.65 4.21 16.02
CA PHE A 201 -1.08 5.19 15.11
C PHE A 201 -1.92 6.47 15.06
N PRO A 202 -1.29 7.66 15.07
CA PRO A 202 -1.99 8.92 14.85
C PRO A 202 -2.73 8.95 13.51
N LYS A 203 -3.89 9.59 13.46
CA LYS A 203 -4.73 9.62 12.27
C LYS A 203 -5.45 10.95 12.11
N ILE A 204 -5.48 11.47 10.88
CA ILE A 204 -6.34 12.59 10.47
C ILE A 204 -7.47 12.00 9.62
N SER A 205 -8.72 12.37 9.90
CA SER A 205 -9.87 11.87 9.16
C SER A 205 -11.01 12.87 9.10
N TYR A 206 -11.82 12.79 8.06
CA TYR A 206 -13.06 13.55 7.95
C TYR A 206 -14.28 12.67 8.26
N GLN A 207 -14.99 12.99 9.33
CA GLN A 207 -16.19 12.24 9.74
C GLN A 207 -17.28 13.23 10.17
N ASP A 208 -18.52 12.97 9.77
CA ASP A 208 -19.69 13.79 10.16
C ASP A 208 -19.52 15.30 9.92
N GLY A 209 -18.89 15.67 8.79
CA GLY A 209 -18.66 17.07 8.43
C GLY A 209 -17.53 17.77 9.22
N LYS A 210 -16.73 16.99 9.95
CA LYS A 210 -15.70 17.47 10.88
C LYS A 210 -14.36 16.78 10.64
N TRP A 211 -13.30 17.58 10.68
CA TRP A 211 -11.93 17.07 10.72
C TRP A 211 -11.58 16.64 12.14
N LEU A 212 -11.08 15.42 12.27
CA LEU A 212 -10.72 14.78 13.52
C LEU A 212 -9.25 14.36 13.46
N PHE A 213 -8.53 14.64 14.55
CA PHE A 213 -7.21 14.10 14.81
C PHE A 213 -7.28 13.09 15.95
N TRP A 214 -6.84 11.87 15.70
CA TRP A 214 -6.65 10.82 16.67
C TRP A 214 -5.17 10.75 17.03
N SER A 215 -4.84 10.81 18.31
CA SER A 215 -3.45 10.82 18.78
C SER A 215 -2.76 9.46 18.74
N GLY A 216 -3.49 8.37 18.46
CA GLY A 216 -2.94 7.03 18.52
C GLY A 216 -2.89 6.50 19.95
N SER A 217 -1.67 6.32 20.47
CA SER A 217 -1.37 5.62 21.73
C SER A 217 -2.00 6.20 22.99
N THR A 218 -2.37 7.48 23.02
CA THR A 218 -3.05 8.11 24.17
C THR A 218 -4.57 8.07 24.08
N HIS A 219 -5.11 7.52 22.98
CA HIS A 219 -6.54 7.45 22.69
C HIS A 219 -7.26 8.79 22.83
N ALA A 220 -6.55 9.89 22.56
CA ALA A 220 -7.04 11.24 22.64
C ALA A 220 -7.54 11.67 21.26
N GLN A 221 -8.75 12.19 21.22
CA GLN A 221 -9.38 12.66 20.00
C GLN A 221 -9.55 14.16 20.06
N PHE A 222 -9.16 14.83 18.99
CA PHE A 222 -9.26 16.27 18.83
C PHE A 222 -10.08 16.58 17.59
N MET A 223 -10.81 17.69 17.61
CA MET A 223 -11.62 18.18 16.49
C MET A 223 -11.03 19.51 16.01
N LEU A 224 -11.00 19.73 14.69
CA LEU A 224 -10.53 20.98 14.12
C LEU A 224 -11.29 22.18 14.71
N ASP A 225 -10.54 23.16 15.21
CA ASP A 225 -11.09 24.41 15.73
C ASP A 225 -11.39 25.38 14.58
N LYS A 226 -12.64 25.35 14.10
CA LYS A 226 -13.10 26.25 13.03
C LYS A 226 -13.14 27.73 13.44
N SER A 227 -12.97 28.06 14.73
CA SER A 227 -12.88 29.45 15.18
C SER A 227 -11.52 30.08 14.90
N LYS A 228 -10.50 29.26 14.60
CA LYS A 228 -9.14 29.70 14.33
C LYS A 228 -8.74 29.37 12.90
N THR A 229 -8.36 30.39 12.16
CA THR A 229 -7.78 30.22 10.82
C THR A 229 -6.38 29.62 10.94
N PRO A 230 -6.06 28.54 10.20
CA PRO A 230 -4.70 28.02 10.12
C PRO A 230 -3.70 29.09 9.67
N LYS A 231 -2.47 29.02 10.17
CA LYS A 231 -1.42 29.98 9.84
C LYS A 231 -0.39 29.34 8.92
N LYS A 232 0.02 30.06 7.87
CA LYS A 232 1.15 29.65 7.03
C LYS A 232 2.41 30.34 7.50
N THR A 233 3.46 29.55 7.75
CA THR A 233 4.80 30.04 8.04
C THR A 233 5.74 29.40 7.03
N ASN A 234 6.36 30.22 6.17
CA ASN A 234 7.11 29.75 5.02
C ASN A 234 6.27 28.82 4.14
N ALA A 235 6.55 27.52 4.18
CA ALA A 235 5.93 26.50 3.34
C ALA A 235 5.09 25.47 4.13
N TYR A 236 4.94 25.63 5.45
CA TYR A 236 4.14 24.75 6.30
C TYR A 236 3.01 25.51 7.02
N TYR A 237 2.07 24.77 7.59
CA TYR A 237 0.84 25.30 8.16
C TYR A 237 0.67 24.88 9.62
N GLU A 238 0.35 25.81 10.50
CA GLU A 238 -0.12 25.52 11.86
C GLU A 238 -1.64 25.42 11.85
N VAL A 239 -2.16 24.27 12.26
CA VAL A 239 -3.59 23.96 12.31
C VAL A 239 -3.99 23.70 13.75
N TYR A 240 -5.11 24.29 14.17
CA TYR A 240 -5.58 24.31 15.55
C TYR A 240 -6.70 23.28 15.75
N PHE A 241 -6.58 22.45 16.78
CA PHE A 241 -7.57 21.47 17.18
C PHE A 241 -7.93 21.65 18.66
N VAL A 242 -9.10 21.15 19.06
CA VAL A 242 -9.60 21.15 20.43
C VAL A 242 -9.98 19.75 20.88
N GLY A 243 -9.72 19.42 22.15
CA GLY A 243 -10.05 18.12 22.72
C GLY A 243 -11.54 17.78 22.58
N ASN A 244 -11.82 16.58 22.07
CA ASN A 244 -13.15 16.09 21.69
C ASN A 244 -13.56 14.80 22.43
N ASN A 245 -12.71 14.29 23.33
CA ASN A 245 -13.04 13.17 24.21
C ASN A 245 -12.42 13.35 25.61
N ARG A 246 -12.72 12.41 26.52
CA ARG A 246 -12.24 12.47 27.92
C ARG A 246 -10.71 12.46 28.04
N ASN A 247 -10.02 11.77 27.12
CA ASN A 247 -8.57 11.65 27.12
C ASN A 247 -7.86 12.91 26.58
N ALA A 248 -8.52 13.67 25.71
CA ALA A 248 -7.99 14.91 25.13
C ALA A 248 -8.28 16.16 25.97
N VAL A 249 -9.00 16.02 27.10
CA VAL A 249 -9.58 17.10 27.93
C VAL A 249 -10.38 18.10 27.09
N ILE A 250 -11.71 18.12 27.24
CA ILE A 250 -12.59 18.95 26.40
C ILE A 250 -12.17 20.42 26.45
N GLY A 251 -11.89 21.00 25.28
CA GLY A 251 -11.45 22.39 25.13
C GLY A 251 -9.95 22.62 25.26
N GLN A 252 -9.13 21.60 25.57
CA GLN A 252 -7.67 21.72 25.50
C GLN A 252 -7.25 21.89 24.04
N GLU A 253 -6.42 22.89 23.78
CA GLU A 253 -5.88 23.17 22.47
C GLU A 253 -4.73 22.23 22.11
N LEU A 254 -4.74 21.76 20.87
CA LEU A 254 -3.64 21.06 20.23
C LEU A 254 -3.29 21.80 18.93
N VAL A 255 -2.03 22.14 18.77
CA VAL A 255 -1.50 22.68 17.50
C VAL A 255 -0.73 21.59 16.80
N LEU A 256 -1.03 21.37 15.53
CA LEU A 256 -0.31 20.47 14.64
C LEU A 256 0.32 21.27 13.52
N THR A 257 1.56 20.94 13.17
CA THR A 257 2.21 21.52 11.98
C THR A 257 2.07 20.57 10.81
N PHE A 258 1.48 21.06 9.72
CA PHE A 258 1.25 20.35 8.48
C PHE A 258 2.31 20.79 7.46
N ILE A 259 3.16 19.87 7.04
CA ILE A 259 4.27 20.12 6.12
C ILE A 259 3.94 19.40 4.82
N PRO A 260 3.57 20.11 3.75
CA PRO A 260 3.24 19.45 2.49
C PRO A 260 4.44 18.74 1.88
N ALA A 261 4.16 17.73 1.07
CA ALA A 261 5.15 17.09 0.22
C ALA A 261 6.01 18.10 -0.56
N ASN A 262 7.33 17.83 -0.58
CA ASN A 262 8.39 18.64 -1.18
C ASN A 262 8.58 20.04 -0.60
N GLU A 263 8.02 20.32 0.57
CA GLU A 263 8.25 21.57 1.29
C GLU A 263 9.27 21.37 2.42
N THR A 264 9.95 22.47 2.77
CA THR A 264 10.89 22.49 3.89
C THR A 264 10.12 22.68 5.20
N GLY A 265 10.28 21.74 6.12
CA GLY A 265 9.66 21.79 7.45
C GLY A 265 10.40 22.68 8.45
N PRO A 266 9.89 22.81 9.69
CA PRO A 266 10.58 23.52 10.78
C PRO A 266 11.95 22.93 11.15
N ASP A 267 12.20 21.67 10.79
CA ASP A 267 13.48 20.96 10.92
C ASP A 267 14.51 21.31 9.84
N ASN A 268 14.15 22.17 8.86
CA ASN A 268 14.90 22.45 7.65
C ASN A 268 15.07 21.25 6.70
N ASP A 269 14.35 20.15 6.94
CA ASP A 269 14.36 18.99 6.06
C ASP A 269 13.24 19.10 5.01
N LYS A 270 13.53 18.56 3.82
CA LYS A 270 12.59 18.48 2.70
C LYS A 270 12.41 17.01 2.30
N THR A 271 11.18 16.54 2.34
CA THR A 271 10.81 15.15 2.03
C THR A 271 9.84 15.11 0.86
N GLN A 272 9.83 13.99 0.12
CA GLN A 272 8.87 13.79 -0.98
C GLN A 272 7.44 13.60 -0.46
N GLU A 273 7.28 13.09 0.76
CA GLU A 273 5.99 12.88 1.40
C GLU A 273 5.58 14.08 2.27
N SER A 274 4.28 14.26 2.44
CA SER A 274 3.71 15.16 3.45
C SER A 274 4.01 14.65 4.86
N ARG A 275 4.25 15.56 5.81
CA ARG A 275 4.57 15.22 7.20
C ARG A 275 3.71 16.02 8.15
N ILE A 276 3.45 15.46 9.33
CA ILE A 276 2.87 16.21 10.45
C ILE A 276 3.85 16.26 11.61
N LEU A 277 3.93 17.41 12.29
CA LEU A 277 4.61 17.53 13.57
C LEU A 277 3.56 17.43 14.67
N TYR A 278 3.63 16.35 15.44
CA TYR A 278 2.81 16.12 16.62
C TYR A 278 3.69 16.08 17.86
N GLY A 279 3.50 17.05 18.76
CA GLY A 279 4.39 17.22 19.92
C GLY A 279 5.81 17.56 19.48
N LYS A 280 6.74 16.62 19.65
CA LYS A 280 8.15 16.74 19.21
C LYS A 280 8.51 15.74 18.11
N SER A 281 7.53 15.03 17.57
CA SER A 281 7.73 13.93 16.65
C SER A 281 7.22 14.31 15.27
N TYR A 282 8.12 14.28 14.29
CA TYR A 282 7.75 14.30 12.89
C TYR A 282 7.22 12.93 12.51
N LEU A 283 6.03 12.91 11.90
CA LEU A 283 5.35 11.72 11.45
C LEU A 283 5.19 11.79 9.93
N ARG A 284 5.47 10.67 9.27
CA ARG A 284 5.25 10.44 7.84
C ARG A 284 3.96 9.61 7.65
N PRO A 285 3.40 9.54 6.43
CA PRO A 285 2.28 8.68 6.15
C PRO A 285 2.61 7.23 6.53
N TYR A 286 1.64 6.54 7.10
CA TYR A 286 1.76 5.14 7.45
C TYR A 286 2.01 4.30 6.21
N ARG A 287 2.97 3.37 6.30
CA ARG A 287 3.27 2.40 5.24
C ARG A 287 2.79 1.03 5.70
N VAL A 288 1.95 0.39 4.90
CA VAL A 288 1.54 -1.00 5.15
C VAL A 288 2.79 -1.89 5.14
N SER A 289 2.76 -2.99 5.90
CA SER A 289 3.89 -3.93 5.97
C SER A 289 5.20 -3.35 6.55
N TRP A 290 5.16 -2.19 7.23
CA TRP A 290 6.36 -1.64 7.89
C TRP A 290 7.03 -2.64 8.85
N TRP A 291 6.24 -3.52 9.46
CA TRP A 291 6.67 -4.56 10.38
C TRP A 291 7.58 -5.61 9.73
N GLU A 292 7.56 -5.78 8.41
CA GLU A 292 8.44 -6.71 7.70
C GLU A 292 9.92 -6.32 7.82
N ASN A 293 10.20 -5.03 8.04
CA ASN A 293 11.56 -4.53 8.31
C ASN A 293 12.07 -4.91 9.70
N TYR A 294 11.19 -5.40 10.57
CA TYR A 294 11.48 -5.80 11.94
C TYR A 294 11.18 -7.29 12.07
N PRO A 295 12.15 -8.18 11.82
CA PRO A 295 11.90 -9.62 11.81
C PRO A 295 11.32 -10.07 13.16
N TYR A 296 10.00 -10.24 13.18
CA TYR A 296 9.27 -10.81 14.30
C TYR A 296 9.22 -12.31 14.07
N THR A 297 10.17 -13.03 14.65
CA THR A 297 10.03 -14.47 14.76
C THR A 297 8.99 -14.73 15.85
N SER A 298 7.71 -14.81 15.45
CA SER A 298 6.73 -15.51 16.28
C SER A 298 7.25 -16.94 16.41
N LEU A 299 7.95 -17.25 17.52
CA LEU A 299 8.45 -18.59 17.78
C LEU A 299 7.30 -19.62 17.88
N SER A 300 6.03 -19.17 17.92
CA SER A 300 4.85 -20.00 17.74
C SER A 300 4.88 -20.64 16.35
N GLU A 301 5.24 -21.93 16.32
CA GLU A 301 5.17 -22.85 15.17
C GLU A 301 6.35 -22.92 14.21
N VAL A 302 7.50 -22.29 14.53
CA VAL A 302 8.76 -22.67 13.86
C VAL A 302 9.07 -24.14 14.21
N ASP A 303 9.08 -25.00 13.19
CA ASP A 303 9.37 -26.43 13.33
C ASP A 303 10.80 -26.67 13.83
N LEU A 304 11.07 -27.87 14.32
CA LEU A 304 12.41 -28.28 14.75
C LEU A 304 13.31 -28.52 13.54
N ASP A 305 14.45 -27.83 13.48
CA ASP A 305 15.48 -28.14 12.49
C ASP A 305 16.45 -29.17 13.07
N ILE A 306 16.14 -30.45 12.84
CA ILE A 306 16.94 -31.57 13.36
C ILE A 306 18.38 -31.54 12.83
N GLU A 307 18.59 -31.14 11.58
CA GLU A 307 19.92 -31.11 10.99
C GLU A 307 20.76 -29.98 11.61
N ALA A 308 20.18 -28.80 11.79
CA ALA A 308 20.83 -27.69 12.48
C ALA A 308 21.16 -28.05 13.94
N ILE A 309 20.20 -28.65 14.66
CA ILE A 309 20.38 -29.09 16.06
C ILE A 309 21.52 -30.09 16.17
N GLU A 310 21.59 -31.10 15.30
CA GLU A 310 22.66 -32.10 15.30
C GLU A 310 24.05 -31.52 15.00
N ASN A 311 24.10 -30.37 14.32
CA ASN A 311 25.31 -29.61 14.03
C ASN A 311 25.63 -28.52 15.06
N GLY A 312 24.85 -28.41 16.14
CA GLY A 312 25.11 -27.51 17.26
C GLY A 312 24.27 -26.24 17.29
N ASP A 313 23.46 -25.99 16.27
CA ASP A 313 22.53 -24.85 16.25
C ASP A 313 21.20 -25.26 16.90
N ILE A 314 21.03 -24.87 18.17
CA ILE A 314 19.85 -25.16 18.97
C ILE A 314 18.77 -24.08 18.87
N SER A 315 18.87 -23.12 17.95
CA SER A 315 17.95 -21.97 17.84
C SER A 315 16.47 -22.39 17.80
N THR A 316 16.17 -23.47 17.07
CA THR A 316 14.80 -24.01 16.97
C THR A 316 14.34 -24.78 18.21
N LEU A 317 15.18 -24.97 19.24
CA LEU A 317 14.80 -25.50 20.56
C LEU A 317 14.54 -24.40 21.59
N VAL A 318 15.12 -23.22 21.40
CA VAL A 318 15.05 -22.09 22.35
C VAL A 318 13.59 -21.70 22.61
N GLY A 319 13.26 -21.43 23.88
CA GLY A 319 11.95 -20.99 24.32
C GLY A 319 11.38 -21.79 25.50
N ILE A 320 10.12 -21.54 25.80
CA ILE A 320 9.38 -22.22 26.86
C ILE A 320 8.52 -23.31 26.21
N TRP A 321 8.63 -24.52 26.75
CA TRP A 321 7.81 -25.65 26.34
C TRP A 321 7.00 -26.12 27.54
N ARG A 322 5.71 -26.38 27.37
CA ARG A 322 4.82 -26.84 28.45
C ARG A 322 4.05 -28.07 28.01
N ASN A 323 3.91 -29.04 28.90
CA ASN A 323 3.11 -30.23 28.64
C ASN A 323 1.69 -30.11 29.23
N GLY A 324 0.84 -31.09 28.96
CA GLY A 324 -0.54 -31.13 29.46
C GLY A 324 -0.67 -31.32 30.97
N ARG A 325 0.45 -31.52 31.69
CA ARG A 325 0.51 -31.58 33.16
C ARG A 325 0.93 -30.26 33.80
N GLY A 326 1.24 -29.25 32.98
CA GLY A 326 1.70 -27.94 33.45
C GLY A 326 3.20 -27.88 33.78
N ASN A 327 3.98 -28.92 33.48
CA ASN A 327 5.43 -28.86 33.61
C ASN A 327 6.01 -27.99 32.49
N GLU A 328 6.97 -27.15 32.83
CA GLU A 328 7.67 -26.29 31.89
C GLU A 328 9.12 -26.72 31.69
N LEU A 329 9.60 -26.61 30.46
CA LEU A 329 10.99 -26.72 30.09
C LEU A 329 11.37 -25.40 29.40
N ILE A 330 12.20 -24.61 30.06
CA ILE A 330 12.76 -23.38 29.51
C ILE A 330 14.12 -23.73 28.92
N ILE A 331 14.34 -23.47 27.63
CA ILE A 331 15.64 -23.63 26.96
C ILE A 331 16.15 -22.25 26.55
N ASN A 332 17.29 -21.86 27.10
CA ASN A 332 17.94 -20.58 26.82
C ASN A 332 18.82 -20.68 25.57
N SER A 333 19.15 -19.53 24.98
CA SER A 333 19.98 -19.45 23.76
C SER A 333 21.42 -19.96 23.96
N ASP A 334 21.91 -19.99 25.19
CA ASP A 334 23.23 -20.54 25.55
C ASP A 334 23.20 -22.06 25.79
N GLY A 335 22.04 -22.71 25.62
CA GLY A 335 21.85 -24.13 25.85
C GLY A 335 21.64 -24.53 27.31
N THR A 336 21.58 -23.57 28.24
CA THR A 336 21.12 -23.84 29.61
C THR A 336 19.60 -23.92 29.67
N THR A 337 19.08 -24.44 30.77
CA THR A 337 17.65 -24.51 31.05
C THR A 337 17.27 -23.71 32.29
N GLY A 338 15.98 -23.42 32.47
CA GLY A 338 15.47 -22.69 33.64
C GLY A 338 15.86 -23.30 35.00
N ASP A 339 16.08 -24.61 35.05
CA ASP A 339 16.45 -25.35 36.26
C ASP A 339 17.97 -25.52 36.42
N GLY A 340 18.79 -24.83 35.62
CA GLY A 340 20.25 -24.94 35.68
C GLY A 340 20.85 -26.20 35.04
N ASN A 341 20.04 -27.01 34.35
CA ASN A 341 20.52 -28.12 33.51
C ASN A 341 21.05 -27.58 32.17
N SER A 342 21.76 -28.41 31.40
CA SER A 342 22.25 -28.04 30.06
C SER A 342 21.84 -29.01 28.96
N ILE A 343 21.63 -28.49 27.77
CA ILE A 343 21.37 -29.24 26.55
C ILE A 343 22.71 -29.65 25.95
N LYS A 344 22.88 -30.96 25.76
CA LYS A 344 24.00 -31.54 25.00
C LYS A 344 23.47 -32.13 23.70
N VAL A 345 23.94 -31.56 22.59
CA VAL A 345 23.68 -32.05 21.24
C VAL A 345 24.32 -33.43 21.04
N ILE A 346 23.58 -34.33 20.41
CA ILE A 346 24.05 -35.65 19.99
C ILE A 346 24.15 -35.64 18.47
N LYS A 347 25.38 -35.67 17.96
CA LYS A 347 25.62 -35.70 16.51
C LYS A 347 25.01 -36.95 15.90
N ASP A 348 24.38 -36.81 14.73
CA ASP A 348 23.75 -37.89 13.97
C ASP A 348 22.66 -38.66 14.77
N SER A 349 22.00 -38.01 15.75
CA SER A 349 20.98 -38.62 16.63
C SER A 349 19.86 -39.32 15.84
N SER A 350 19.47 -38.72 14.71
CA SER A 350 18.45 -39.16 13.77
C SER A 350 18.84 -40.43 13.00
N LYS A 351 20.13 -40.74 12.91
CA LYS A 351 20.66 -41.95 12.27
C LYS A 351 20.83 -43.10 13.25
N ILE A 352 21.07 -42.79 14.53
CA ILE A 352 21.32 -43.80 15.57
C ILE A 352 20.08 -44.14 16.41
N SER A 353 19.00 -43.37 16.28
CA SER A 353 17.75 -43.56 17.01
C SER A 353 16.55 -43.36 16.08
N SER A 354 15.48 -44.13 16.32
CA SER A 354 14.21 -43.97 15.60
C SER A 354 13.50 -42.65 15.90
N VAL A 355 13.87 -41.98 16.99
CA VAL A 355 13.45 -40.61 17.34
C VAL A 355 14.73 -39.80 17.59
N PRO A 356 14.98 -38.72 16.82
CA PRO A 356 16.10 -37.82 17.06
C PRO A 356 16.03 -37.22 18.48
N TYR A 357 17.17 -36.95 19.11
CA TYR A 357 17.17 -36.50 20.50
C TYR A 357 18.39 -35.65 20.85
N VAL A 358 18.22 -34.80 21.85
CA VAL A 358 19.32 -34.18 22.60
C VAL A 358 19.36 -34.74 24.02
N SER A 359 20.48 -34.57 24.71
CA SER A 359 20.61 -34.96 26.11
C SER A 359 20.36 -33.75 27.02
N LEU A 360 19.49 -33.92 28.02
CA LEU A 360 19.34 -32.99 29.13
C LEU A 360 20.26 -33.43 30.26
N GLN A 361 21.34 -32.69 30.50
CA GLN A 361 22.33 -33.00 31.53
C GLN A 361 22.02 -32.29 32.84
N SER A 362 21.89 -33.07 33.92
CA SER A 362 21.72 -32.58 35.29
C SER A 362 22.82 -33.17 36.17
N GLY A 363 23.91 -32.42 36.35
CA GLY A 363 25.11 -32.89 37.06
C GLY A 363 25.68 -34.18 36.45
N HIS A 364 25.66 -35.27 37.22
CA HIS A 364 26.15 -36.60 36.80
C HIS A 364 25.09 -37.47 36.11
N THR A 365 23.85 -36.97 35.99
CA THR A 365 22.73 -37.70 35.40
C THR A 365 22.30 -37.05 34.09
N SER A 366 21.69 -37.84 33.20
CA SER A 366 21.09 -37.30 31.99
C SER A 366 19.75 -37.96 31.68
N ALA A 367 18.91 -37.23 30.97
CA ALA A 367 17.71 -37.73 30.30
C ALA A 367 17.79 -37.42 28.80
N ALA A 368 16.99 -38.11 27.99
CA ALA A 368 16.82 -37.77 26.58
C ALA A 368 15.65 -36.81 26.41
N ILE A 369 15.82 -35.80 25.55
CA ILE A 369 14.73 -34.99 25.00
C ILE A 369 14.52 -35.47 23.57
N GLY A 370 13.50 -36.29 23.35
CA GLY A 370 13.09 -36.71 22.01
C GLY A 370 12.46 -35.55 21.24
N LEU A 371 12.88 -35.40 19.98
CA LEU A 371 12.53 -34.30 19.09
C LEU A 371 11.55 -34.79 18.03
N PHE A 372 10.37 -34.16 17.96
CA PHE A 372 9.35 -34.49 16.99
C PHE A 372 9.01 -33.26 16.17
N LYS A 373 9.40 -33.29 14.90
CA LYS A 373 8.97 -32.30 13.90
C LYS A 373 7.46 -32.35 13.68
N ILE A 374 6.93 -31.32 13.05
CA ILE A 374 5.56 -31.32 12.53
C ILE A 374 5.39 -32.54 11.60
N GLY A 375 4.29 -33.27 11.79
CA GLY A 375 3.96 -34.48 11.04
C GLY A 375 4.73 -35.75 11.45
N PHE A 376 5.85 -35.64 12.18
CA PHE A 376 6.66 -36.80 12.55
C PHE A 376 5.99 -37.66 13.64
N LYS A 377 5.64 -38.91 13.33
CA LYS A 377 4.93 -39.79 14.27
C LYS A 377 5.89 -40.54 15.19
N ASN A 378 5.52 -40.70 16.47
CA ASN A 378 6.25 -41.59 17.38
C ASN A 378 6.15 -43.06 16.91
N PRO A 379 7.28 -43.70 16.56
CA PRO A 379 7.29 -45.08 16.07
C PRO A 379 6.73 -46.10 17.07
N MET A 380 6.76 -45.79 18.37
CA MET A 380 6.24 -46.67 19.42
C MET A 380 4.74 -46.49 19.67
N GLY A 381 4.08 -45.59 18.95
CA GLY A 381 2.70 -45.17 19.15
C GLY A 381 2.62 -43.69 19.51
N ASP A 382 1.75 -42.95 18.82
CA ASP A 382 1.66 -41.50 18.92
C ASP A 382 0.26 -41.06 19.35
N GLN A 383 0.17 -40.46 20.54
CA GLN A 383 -1.06 -39.90 21.11
C GLN A 383 -1.04 -38.37 21.13
N SER A 384 -0.02 -37.75 20.54
CA SER A 384 0.19 -36.31 20.60
C SER A 384 -0.37 -35.58 19.37
N ASP A 385 -0.45 -34.25 19.45
CA ASP A 385 -0.84 -33.39 18.34
C ASP A 385 0.34 -33.20 17.39
N SER A 386 0.37 -33.99 16.32
CA SER A 386 1.43 -33.92 15.32
C SER A 386 1.34 -32.73 14.38
N SER A 387 0.34 -31.85 14.51
CA SER A 387 0.32 -30.60 13.75
C SER A 387 1.34 -29.57 14.27
N ARG A 388 1.94 -29.84 15.44
CA ARG A 388 2.88 -28.95 16.12
C ARG A 388 4.23 -29.64 16.39
N PRO A 389 5.32 -28.88 16.51
CA PRO A 389 6.58 -29.42 17.02
C PRO A 389 6.39 -29.83 18.48
N ARG A 390 6.98 -30.97 18.86
CA ARG A 390 6.81 -31.57 20.19
C ARG A 390 8.14 -32.05 20.75
N LEU A 391 8.26 -31.98 22.07
CA LEU A 391 9.34 -32.61 22.82
C LEU A 391 8.80 -33.67 23.78
N ILE A 392 9.61 -34.69 24.07
CA ILE A 392 9.36 -35.62 25.16
C ILE A 392 10.62 -35.77 26.02
N ILE A 393 10.51 -35.61 27.33
CA ILE A 393 11.61 -35.85 28.26
C ILE A 393 11.46 -37.25 28.85
N THR A 394 12.42 -38.13 28.61
CA THR A 394 12.31 -39.55 29.02
C THR A 394 13.68 -40.23 29.18
N GLN A 395 13.68 -41.38 29.85
CA GLN A 395 14.84 -42.26 30.00
C GLN A 395 14.82 -43.47 29.06
N SER A 396 13.71 -43.76 28.40
CA SER A 396 13.56 -44.91 27.49
C SER A 396 12.70 -44.57 26.28
N ALA A 397 12.68 -45.41 25.25
CA ALA A 397 11.69 -45.28 24.17
C ALA A 397 10.33 -45.86 24.63
N GLY A 398 9.22 -45.33 24.13
CA GLY A 398 7.88 -45.81 24.51
C GLY A 398 6.72 -45.04 23.87
N ASN A 399 5.52 -45.58 24.04
CA ASN A 399 4.27 -44.89 23.74
C ASN A 399 3.87 -44.01 24.93
N TYR A 400 3.72 -42.71 24.71
CA TYR A 400 3.42 -41.75 25.76
C TYR A 400 2.00 -41.21 25.63
N LYS A 401 1.39 -40.88 26.77
CA LYS A 401 0.11 -40.15 26.79
C LYS A 401 0.29 -38.75 26.20
N ALA A 402 -0.76 -38.22 25.58
CA ALA A 402 -0.79 -36.88 24.98
C ALA A 402 -0.26 -35.78 25.92
N GLU A 403 -0.68 -35.84 27.19
CA GLU A 403 -0.32 -34.91 28.27
C GLU A 403 1.18 -34.88 28.63
N SER A 404 1.95 -35.91 28.23
CA SER A 404 3.39 -35.97 28.50
C SER A 404 4.22 -35.16 27.51
N TYR A 405 3.67 -34.89 26.31
CA TYR A 405 4.38 -34.15 25.27
C TYR A 405 4.38 -32.66 25.59
N PHE A 406 5.55 -32.06 25.46
CA PHE A 406 5.75 -30.64 25.62
C PHE A 406 5.54 -29.94 24.27
N TYR A 407 4.77 -28.87 24.30
CA TYR A 407 4.53 -28.00 23.16
C TYR A 407 5.06 -26.62 23.48
N ARG A 408 5.50 -25.89 22.46
CA ARG A 408 5.96 -24.53 22.66
C ARG A 408 4.82 -23.65 23.18
N VAL A 409 5.13 -22.90 24.23
CA VAL A 409 4.22 -21.94 24.85
C VAL A 409 4.39 -20.62 24.11
N GLU A 410 3.28 -20.05 23.66
CA GLU A 410 3.29 -18.66 23.22
C GLU A 410 3.59 -17.78 24.43
N THR A 411 4.41 -16.74 24.27
CA THR A 411 4.68 -15.78 25.36
C THR A 411 3.42 -15.06 25.89
N ASN A 412 2.25 -15.36 25.34
CA ASN A 412 0.93 -14.90 25.78
C ASN A 412 0.28 -15.80 26.86
N ASP A 413 0.87 -16.96 27.19
CA ASP A 413 0.31 -17.93 28.15
C ASP A 413 1.07 -17.97 29.49
N SER A 414 1.42 -16.80 30.04
CA SER A 414 1.68 -16.67 31.49
C SER A 414 0.42 -16.14 32.19
N PRO A 415 -0.05 -16.78 33.27
CA PRO A 415 -1.21 -16.31 34.04
C PRO A 415 -0.98 -14.96 34.72
#